data_AF-A0A444W347-F1
#
_entry.id   AF-A0A444W347-F1
#
_cell.length_a   1.000
_cell.length_b   1.000
_cell.length_c   1.000
_cell.angle_alpha   90.00
_cell.angle_beta   90.00
_cell.angle_gamma   90.00
#
_symmetry.space_group_name_H-M   'P 1'
#
loop_
_entity.id
_entity.type
_entity.pdbx_description
1 polymer ?
#
loop_
_entity_poly.entity_id
_entity_poly.type
_entity_poly.pdbx_seq_one_letter_code
_entity_poly.pdbx_strand_id
1 'polypeptide(L)'
;MNMKNLFLLLFCGIFLLSCKSKPINQKIDRKKEGVWIDSYSQDGTDYKSYEYYKNDLPVKKWKSYINGKIYKTEKYKNGVCVVKSYYENGKLESKGKTKFETDSVQSHWFYFGEWKFYSDNGKLKNIKNYDKGELISEQNIK
;
A
#
# COMPACT_ATOMS: atom_id res chain seq x y z
N MET A 1 -49.77 6.62 18.59
CA MET A 1 -48.33 6.92 18.66
C MET A 1 -48.17 8.43 18.86
N ASN A 2 -47.56 8.85 19.97
CA ASN A 2 -47.57 10.25 20.39
C ASN A 2 -46.68 11.11 19.46
N MET A 3 -47.12 12.29 19.02
CA MET A 3 -46.39 13.15 18.05
C MET A 3 -44.94 13.44 18.46
N LYS A 4 -44.66 13.48 19.77
CA LYS A 4 -43.31 13.65 20.32
C LYS A 4 -42.37 12.46 19.99
N ASN A 5 -42.89 11.23 19.93
CA ASN A 5 -42.10 10.04 19.58
C ASN A 5 -41.83 9.96 18.07
N LEU A 6 -42.69 10.54 17.23
CA LEU A 6 -42.48 10.63 15.79
C LEU A 6 -41.35 11.61 15.44
N PHE A 7 -41.27 12.74 16.15
CA PHE A 7 -40.17 13.71 16.01
C PHE A 7 -38.82 13.15 16.47
N LEU A 8 -38.79 12.32 17.52
CA LEU A 8 -37.56 11.69 18.01
C LEU A 8 -36.99 10.66 17.00
N LEU A 9 -37.86 9.91 16.32
CA LEU A 9 -37.48 8.99 15.24
C LEU A 9 -36.97 9.71 13.99
N LEU A 10 -37.56 10.86 13.65
CA LEU A 10 -37.11 11.71 12.54
C LEU A 10 -35.73 12.35 12.79
N PHE A 11 -35.40 12.71 14.03
CA PHE A 11 -34.11 13.31 14.36
C PHE A 11 -32.95 12.28 14.33
N CYS A 12 -33.20 11.03 14.71
CA CYS A 12 -32.21 9.95 14.61
C CYS A 12 -31.96 9.47 13.16
N GLY A 13 -32.96 9.56 12.27
CA GLY A 13 -32.85 9.12 10.87
C GLY A 13 -31.93 10.00 10.01
N ILE A 14 -31.78 11.29 10.33
CA ILE A 14 -31.03 12.26 9.51
C ILE A 14 -29.50 12.11 9.73
N PHE A 15 -29.05 11.65 10.90
CA PHE A 15 -27.62 11.43 11.16
C PHE A 15 -27.03 10.23 10.41
N LEU A 16 -27.86 9.28 9.97
CA LEU A 16 -27.40 8.10 9.22
C LEU A 16 -27.13 8.37 7.73
N LEU A 17 -27.53 9.54 7.20
CA LEU A 17 -27.39 9.90 5.79
C LEU A 17 -26.14 10.76 5.48
N SER A 18 -25.34 11.13 6.49
CA SER A 18 -24.24 12.10 6.31
C SER A 18 -22.88 11.47 5.93
N CYS A 19 -22.74 10.14 5.95
CA CYS A 19 -21.51 9.48 5.51
C CYS A 19 -21.46 9.36 3.98
N LYS A 20 -21.26 10.47 3.27
CA LYS A 20 -20.81 10.41 1.87
C LYS A 20 -19.46 9.70 1.84
N SER A 21 -19.35 8.65 1.03
CA SER A 21 -18.07 7.97 0.81
C SER A 21 -17.04 8.98 0.29
N LYS A 22 -15.80 8.91 0.80
CA LYS A 22 -14.74 9.78 0.29
C LYS A 22 -14.54 9.46 -1.20
N PRO A 23 -14.45 10.46 -2.07
CA PRO A 23 -14.17 10.22 -3.49
C PRO A 23 -12.81 9.52 -3.64
N ILE A 24 -12.74 8.62 -4.63
CA ILE A 24 -11.51 7.94 -5.04
C ILE A 24 -10.85 8.71 -6.18
N ASN A 25 -9.55 8.52 -6.39
CA ASN A 25 -8.79 9.10 -7.49
C ASN A 25 -8.88 10.64 -7.58
N GLN A 26 -9.11 11.32 -6.45
CA GLN A 26 -9.26 12.77 -6.41
C GLN A 26 -7.91 13.50 -6.31
N LYS A 27 -7.91 14.75 -6.75
CA LYS A 27 -6.81 15.70 -6.53
C LYS A 27 -7.31 16.94 -5.78
N ILE A 28 -6.56 17.40 -4.78
CA ILE A 28 -6.74 18.70 -4.12
C ILE A 28 -5.51 19.53 -4.46
N ASP A 29 -5.71 20.76 -4.94
CA ASP A 29 -4.62 21.64 -5.41
C ASP A 29 -3.68 20.95 -6.43
N ARG A 30 -4.29 20.16 -7.34
CA ARG A 30 -3.61 19.33 -8.36
C ARG A 30 -2.74 18.19 -7.80
N LYS A 31 -2.74 17.95 -6.48
CA LYS A 31 -2.03 16.87 -5.80
C LYS A 31 -2.96 15.71 -5.45
N LYS A 32 -2.50 14.46 -5.58
CA LYS A 32 -3.25 13.25 -5.19
C LYS A 32 -3.60 13.30 -3.71
N GLU A 33 -4.88 13.07 -3.40
CA GLU A 33 -5.39 13.04 -2.02
C GLU A 33 -6.33 11.85 -1.82
N GLY A 34 -6.24 11.17 -0.67
CA GLY A 34 -7.16 10.10 -0.31
C GLY A 34 -6.85 8.78 -1.00
N VAL A 35 -7.88 8.00 -1.30
CA VAL A 35 -7.75 6.64 -1.84
C VAL A 35 -7.61 6.72 -3.35
N TRP A 36 -6.61 6.02 -3.88
CA TRP A 36 -6.42 5.83 -5.30
C TRP A 36 -6.58 4.34 -5.62
N ILE A 37 -7.40 4.03 -6.61
CA ILE A 37 -7.64 2.66 -7.08
C ILE A 37 -7.30 2.65 -8.56
N ASP A 38 -6.25 1.93 -8.90
CA ASP A 38 -5.89 1.60 -10.29
C ASP A 38 -6.33 0.16 -10.58
N SER A 39 -6.85 -0.07 -11.78
CA SER A 39 -7.34 -1.37 -12.23
C SER A 39 -7.26 -1.46 -13.75
N TYR A 40 -6.51 -2.45 -14.25
CA TYR A 40 -6.36 -2.69 -15.67
C TYR A 40 -6.11 -4.17 -15.94
N SER A 41 -6.35 -4.62 -17.18
CA SER A 41 -6.10 -5.98 -17.62
C SER A 41 -5.11 -5.97 -18.77
N GLN A 42 -4.13 -6.87 -18.75
CA GLN A 42 -3.14 -7.04 -19.81
C GLN A 42 -2.92 -8.53 -20.05
N ASP A 43 -3.09 -8.97 -21.30
CA ASP A 43 -2.88 -10.37 -21.73
C ASP A 43 -3.65 -11.39 -20.86
N GLY A 44 -4.89 -11.06 -20.48
CA GLY A 44 -5.73 -11.89 -19.61
C GLY A 44 -5.34 -11.89 -18.13
N THR A 45 -4.40 -11.03 -17.73
CA THR A 45 -4.00 -10.81 -16.33
C THR A 45 -4.60 -9.52 -15.79
N ASP A 46 -5.34 -9.60 -14.70
CA ASP A 46 -5.97 -8.46 -14.03
C ASP A 46 -5.06 -7.89 -12.95
N TYR A 47 -4.78 -6.61 -13.03
CA TYR A 47 -4.01 -5.85 -12.06
C TYR A 47 -4.93 -4.91 -11.30
N LYS A 48 -4.74 -4.80 -9.98
CA LYS A 48 -5.45 -3.83 -9.15
C LYS A 48 -4.58 -3.31 -8.01
N SER A 49 -4.59 -2.01 -7.76
CA SER A 49 -3.94 -1.41 -6.60
C SER A 49 -4.92 -0.63 -5.73
N TYR A 50 -4.66 -0.61 -4.42
CA TYR A 50 -5.28 0.31 -3.48
C TYR A 50 -4.17 1.12 -2.84
N GLU A 51 -4.12 2.39 -3.22
CA GLU A 51 -3.11 3.35 -2.87
C GLU A 51 -3.72 4.45 -2.01
N TYR A 52 -2.90 5.11 -1.22
CA TYR A 52 -3.33 6.16 -0.31
C TYR A 52 -2.33 7.29 -0.32
N TYR A 53 -2.82 8.49 -0.60
CA TYR A 53 -2.00 9.69 -0.71
C TYR A 53 -2.48 10.79 0.23
N LYS A 54 -1.53 11.62 0.65
CA LYS A 54 -1.77 12.91 1.27
C LYS A 54 -0.83 13.94 0.65
N ASN A 55 -1.35 14.91 -0.09
CA ASN A 55 -0.55 15.89 -0.83
C ASN A 55 0.56 15.24 -1.69
N ASP A 56 0.20 14.27 -2.54
CA ASP A 56 1.12 13.43 -3.35
C ASP A 56 2.05 12.48 -2.58
N LEU A 57 2.15 12.60 -1.25
CA LEU A 57 2.98 11.70 -0.46
C LEU A 57 2.25 10.37 -0.20
N PRO A 58 2.90 9.21 -0.43
CA PRO A 58 2.32 7.92 -0.13
C PRO A 58 2.20 7.72 1.39
N VAL A 59 1.02 7.29 1.83
CA VAL A 59 0.71 7.08 3.25
C VAL A 59 0.01 5.73 3.47
N LYS A 60 -0.15 5.34 4.75
CA LYS A 60 -0.88 4.13 5.16
C LYS A 60 -0.27 2.85 4.53
N LYS A 61 -1.09 1.82 4.35
CA LYS A 61 -0.71 0.53 3.77
C LYS A 61 -1.37 0.39 2.41
N TRP A 62 -0.55 0.32 1.38
CA TRP A 62 -0.99 0.02 0.03
C TRP A 62 -1.03 -1.49 -0.18
N LYS A 63 -1.88 -1.92 -1.11
CA LYS A 63 -2.03 -3.33 -1.49
C LYS A 63 -2.14 -3.42 -3.00
N SER A 64 -1.40 -4.33 -3.60
CA SER A 64 -1.45 -4.62 -5.03
C SER A 64 -1.81 -6.08 -5.26
N TYR A 65 -2.62 -6.30 -6.28
CA TYR A 65 -3.25 -7.57 -6.60
C TYR A 65 -3.01 -7.94 -8.06
N ILE A 66 -2.82 -9.23 -8.31
CA ILE A 66 -2.80 -9.87 -9.62
C ILE A 66 -3.87 -10.96 -9.60
N ASN A 67 -4.81 -10.94 -10.54
CA ASN A 67 -5.94 -11.88 -10.62
C ASN A 67 -6.68 -12.04 -9.27
N GLY A 68 -6.89 -10.92 -8.57
CA GLY A 68 -7.54 -10.88 -7.25
C GLY A 68 -6.69 -11.38 -6.07
N LYS A 69 -5.52 -11.99 -6.32
CA LYS A 69 -4.59 -12.44 -5.27
C LYS A 69 -3.61 -11.32 -4.93
N ILE A 70 -3.34 -11.13 -3.63
CA ILE A 70 -2.39 -10.12 -3.19
C ILE A 70 -0.95 -10.57 -3.49
N TYR A 71 -0.18 -9.74 -4.20
CA TYR A 71 1.23 -10.04 -4.51
C TYR A 71 2.18 -9.05 -3.83
N LYS A 72 1.70 -7.89 -3.39
CA LYS A 72 2.53 -6.86 -2.74
C LYS A 72 1.78 -6.05 -1.69
N THR A 73 2.47 -5.72 -0.61
CA THR A 73 2.04 -4.68 0.34
C THR A 73 3.17 -3.72 0.66
N GLU A 74 2.82 -2.45 0.76
CA GLU A 74 3.75 -1.35 1.02
C GLU A 74 3.20 -0.52 2.17
N LYS A 75 3.94 -0.41 3.29
CA LYS A 75 3.50 0.35 4.47
C LYS A 75 4.40 1.56 4.68
N TYR A 76 3.85 2.74 4.45
CA TYR A 76 4.55 4.02 4.51
C TYR A 76 4.46 4.63 5.91
N LYS A 77 5.61 5.00 6.49
CA LYS A 77 5.73 5.74 7.75
C LYS A 77 7.05 6.52 7.78
N ASN A 78 6.98 7.84 8.00
CA ASN A 78 8.13 8.73 8.20
C ASN A 78 9.22 8.61 7.11
N GLY A 79 8.84 8.65 5.82
CA GLY A 79 9.79 8.55 4.70
C GLY A 79 10.38 7.15 4.47
N VAL A 80 9.94 6.14 5.23
CA VAL A 80 10.32 4.74 5.05
C VAL A 80 9.08 3.95 4.63
N CYS A 81 9.28 3.00 3.72
CA CYS A 81 8.27 2.04 3.31
C CYS A 81 8.74 0.62 3.65
N VAL A 82 7.92 -0.14 4.38
CA VAL A 82 8.15 -1.58 4.56
C VAL A 82 7.43 -2.31 3.43
N VAL A 83 8.21 -3.02 2.61
CA VAL A 83 7.71 -3.77 1.47
C VAL A 83 7.63 -5.25 1.83
N LYS A 84 6.55 -5.90 1.40
CA LYS A 84 6.42 -7.36 1.38
C LYS A 84 5.89 -7.79 0.02
N SER A 85 6.55 -8.73 -0.63
CA SER A 85 6.02 -9.45 -1.80
C SER A 85 5.60 -10.86 -1.43
N TYR A 86 4.71 -11.44 -2.21
CA TYR A 86 4.09 -12.73 -1.94
C TYR A 86 4.07 -13.56 -3.21
N TYR A 87 4.37 -14.85 -3.06
CA TYR A 87 4.15 -15.85 -4.09
C TYR A 87 2.65 -16.02 -4.38
N GLU A 88 2.33 -16.65 -5.50
CA GLU A 88 0.94 -16.94 -5.88
C GLU A 88 0.21 -17.80 -4.84
N ASN A 89 0.92 -18.66 -4.12
CA ASN A 89 0.39 -19.46 -3.02
C ASN A 89 0.15 -18.65 -1.71
N GLY A 90 0.38 -17.33 -1.74
CA GLY A 90 0.18 -16.40 -0.63
C GLY A 90 1.31 -16.38 0.40
N LYS A 91 2.34 -17.24 0.27
CA LYS A 91 3.49 -17.23 1.17
C LYS A 91 4.40 -16.04 0.89
N LEU A 92 5.06 -15.55 1.94
CA LEU A 92 5.97 -14.41 1.85
C LEU A 92 7.14 -14.78 0.95
N GLU A 93 7.39 -13.98 -0.08
CA GLU A 93 8.53 -14.14 -0.98
C GLU A 93 9.69 -13.26 -0.53
N SER A 94 9.41 -11.98 -0.26
CA SER A 94 10.42 -11.04 0.20
C SER A 94 9.88 -10.07 1.22
N LYS A 95 10.76 -9.56 2.07
CA LYS A 95 10.48 -8.47 3.00
C LYS A 95 11.70 -7.60 3.19
N GLY A 96 11.53 -6.30 3.04
CA GLY A 96 12.58 -5.32 3.27
C GLY A 96 12.03 -3.93 3.47
N LYS A 97 12.91 -2.94 3.31
CA LYS A 97 12.56 -1.53 3.44
C LYS A 97 13.07 -0.74 2.23
N THR A 98 12.30 0.26 1.87
CA THR A 98 12.73 1.34 0.99
C THR A 98 12.66 2.66 1.73
N LYS A 99 13.47 3.62 1.29
CA LYS A 99 13.49 4.97 1.84
C LYS A 99 13.29 5.96 0.71
N PHE A 100 12.52 7.01 0.99
CA PHE A 100 12.37 8.16 0.12
C PHE A 100 13.43 9.18 0.45
N GLU A 101 14.19 9.59 -0.56
CA GLU A 101 15.07 10.75 -0.46
C GLU A 101 14.78 11.70 -1.62
N THR A 102 14.95 12.98 -1.33
CA THR A 102 14.91 14.06 -2.30
C THR A 102 16.33 14.61 -2.39
N ASP A 103 16.96 14.46 -3.54
CA ASP A 103 18.19 15.17 -3.86
C ASP A 103 17.88 16.42 -4.70
N SER A 104 18.92 17.16 -5.12
CA SER A 104 18.77 18.39 -5.89
C SER A 104 18.19 18.20 -7.29
N VAL A 105 18.08 16.95 -7.77
CA VAL A 105 17.69 16.60 -9.14
C VAL A 105 16.36 15.85 -9.16
N GLN A 106 16.16 14.90 -8.25
CA GLN A 106 14.96 14.06 -8.22
C GLN A 106 14.62 13.51 -6.82
N SER A 107 13.34 13.20 -6.64
CA SER A 107 12.88 12.41 -5.51
C SER A 107 12.71 10.96 -5.93
N HIS A 108 13.33 10.02 -5.22
CA HIS A 108 13.25 8.60 -5.56
C HIS A 108 13.22 7.71 -4.32
N TRP A 109 12.64 6.52 -4.49
CA TRP A 109 12.64 5.47 -3.49
C TRP A 109 13.74 4.47 -3.81
N PHE A 110 14.56 4.10 -2.81
CA PHE A 110 15.62 3.11 -2.99
C PHE A 110 15.57 2.04 -1.90
N TYR A 111 16.17 0.88 -2.16
CA TYR A 111 16.28 -0.22 -1.21
C TYR A 111 17.28 0.12 -0.10
N PHE A 112 16.94 -0.18 1.15
CA PHE A 112 17.78 0.12 2.30
C PHE A 112 17.68 -0.96 3.39
N GLY A 113 18.83 -1.28 3.99
CA GLY A 113 18.99 -2.28 5.04
C GLY A 113 18.76 -3.71 4.55
N GLU A 114 18.46 -4.60 5.50
CA GLU A 114 18.24 -6.01 5.20
C GLU A 114 16.93 -6.26 4.43
N TRP A 115 17.07 -7.03 3.36
CA TRP A 115 16.03 -7.66 2.58
C TRP A 115 16.13 -9.17 2.74
N LYS A 116 15.06 -9.78 3.24
CA LYS A 116 14.97 -11.22 3.47
C LYS A 116 14.15 -11.85 2.35
N PHE A 117 14.67 -12.89 1.74
CA PHE A 117 14.04 -13.64 0.66
C PHE A 117 13.80 -15.08 1.09
N TYR A 118 12.61 -15.58 0.79
CA TYR A 118 12.12 -16.88 1.24
C TYR A 118 11.78 -17.73 0.02
N SER A 119 11.80 -19.05 0.14
CA SER A 119 11.25 -19.98 -0.84
C SER A 119 9.72 -19.93 -0.84
N ASP A 120 9.13 -20.46 -1.91
CA ASP A 120 7.71 -20.73 -2.03
C ASP A 120 7.16 -21.66 -0.94
N ASN A 121 8.00 -22.44 -0.26
CA ASN A 121 7.62 -23.22 0.90
C ASN A 121 7.68 -22.44 2.24
N GLY A 122 8.27 -21.24 2.26
CA GLY A 122 8.34 -20.31 3.39
C GLY A 122 9.67 -20.31 4.15
N LYS A 123 10.69 -21.05 3.70
CA LYS A 123 12.02 -21.08 4.33
C LYS A 123 12.86 -19.88 3.88
N LEU A 124 13.60 -19.26 4.80
CA LEU A 124 14.54 -18.19 4.47
C LEU A 124 15.66 -18.76 3.58
N LYS A 125 15.84 -18.18 2.39
CA LYS A 125 16.88 -18.58 1.43
C LYS A 125 18.08 -17.64 1.45
N ASN A 126 17.82 -16.34 1.60
CA ASN A 126 18.84 -15.33 1.39
C ASN A 126 18.53 -14.05 2.17
N ILE A 127 19.58 -13.38 2.61
CA ILE A 127 19.53 -12.02 3.15
C ILE A 127 20.46 -11.14 2.31
N LYS A 128 19.90 -10.07 1.75
CA LYS A 128 20.65 -9.02 1.05
C LYS A 128 20.65 -7.76 1.90
N ASN A 129 21.79 -7.09 2.04
CA ASN A 129 21.87 -5.79 2.70
C ASN A 129 22.10 -4.71 1.65
N TYR A 130 21.28 -3.66 1.69
CA TYR A 130 21.37 -2.54 0.76
C TYR A 130 21.70 -1.24 1.47
N ASP A 131 22.49 -0.39 0.82
CA ASP A 131 22.66 1.02 1.21
C ASP A 131 22.41 1.91 0.01
N LYS A 132 21.47 2.85 0.14
CA LYS A 132 21.06 3.76 -0.95
C LYS A 132 20.77 3.07 -2.29
N GLY A 133 20.17 1.87 -2.24
CA GLY A 133 19.86 1.07 -3.43
C GLY A 133 20.98 0.14 -3.88
N GLU A 134 22.22 0.35 -3.43
CA GLU A 134 23.37 -0.48 -3.76
C GLU A 134 23.41 -1.75 -2.90
N LEU A 135 23.69 -2.89 -3.52
CA LEU A 135 23.86 -4.16 -2.82
C LEU A 135 25.23 -4.19 -2.13
N ILE A 136 25.24 -4.20 -0.80
CA ILE A 136 26.46 -4.18 0.01
C ILE A 136 26.94 -5.59 0.34
N SER A 137 26.00 -6.49 0.64
CA SER A 137 26.34 -7.88 0.96
C SER A 137 25.17 -8.82 0.70
N GLU A 138 25.50 -10.07 0.47
CA GLU A 138 24.53 -11.14 0.26
C GLU A 138 24.93 -12.39 1.03
N GLN A 139 24.00 -12.94 1.80
CA GLN A 139 24.17 -14.18 2.55
C GLN A 139 23.13 -15.19 2.11
N ASN A 140 23.60 -16.30 1.53
CA ASN A 140 22.76 -17.47 1.24
C ASN A 140 22.67 -18.36 2.48
N ILE A 141 21.45 -18.75 2.84
CA ILE A 141 21.18 -19.67 3.94
C ILE A 141 21.14 -21.08 3.36
N LYS A 142 22.02 -21.96 3.87
CA LYS A 142 22.07 -23.38 3.51
C LYS A 142 21.03 -24.17 4.31
#